data_AF-A0A9D1ATH1-F1
#
_entry.id   AF-A0A9D1ATH1-F1
#
_cell.length_a   1.000
_cell.length_b   1.000
_cell.length_c   1.000
_cell.angle_alpha   90.00
_cell.angle_beta   90.00
_cell.angle_gamma   90.00
#
_symmetry.space_group_name_H-M   'P 1'
#
loop_
_entity.id
_entity.type
_entity.pdbx_description
1 polymer ?
#
loop_
_entity_poly.entity_id
_entity_poly.type
_entity_poly.pdbx_seq_one_letter_code
_entity_poly.pdbx_strand_id
1 'polypeptide(L)'
;MGELITKPDANPILLAILNCLVCGIPAGYFMMGQQKKGIFGLIYVWILMPFMGIGWLMALVFAYDAYLLGQKLASGESVGESENGVDFLGMLPGFN
;
A
#
# COMPACT_ATOMS: atom_id res chain seq x y z
N MET A 1 -8.98 14.02 11.91
CA MET A 1 -9.67 13.79 10.62
C MET A 1 -8.56 13.61 9.61
N GLY A 2 -8.33 12.40 9.12
CA GLY A 2 -7.26 12.14 8.15
C GLY A 2 -7.55 12.83 6.82
N GLU A 3 -6.50 13.17 6.07
CA GLU A 3 -6.68 13.71 4.72
C GLU A 3 -7.37 12.68 3.83
N LEU A 4 -8.35 13.16 3.06
CA LEU A 4 -9.02 12.38 2.03
C LEU A 4 -8.24 12.53 0.73
N ILE A 5 -7.77 11.41 0.21
CA ILE A 5 -7.03 11.33 -1.04
C ILE A 5 -8.02 11.08 -2.16
N THR A 6 -7.94 11.88 -3.22
CA THR A 6 -8.69 11.67 -4.47
C THR A 6 -7.72 11.66 -5.64
N LYS A 7 -7.76 10.59 -6.45
CA LYS A 7 -6.97 10.44 -7.67
C LYS A 7 -7.77 9.65 -8.71
N PRO A 8 -8.64 10.32 -9.49
CA PRO A 8 -9.45 9.65 -10.51
C PRO A 8 -8.60 8.99 -11.61
N ASP A 9 -7.38 9.49 -11.84
CA ASP A 9 -6.43 8.90 -12.79
C ASP A 9 -5.61 7.74 -12.18
N ALA A 10 -5.96 7.26 -10.99
CA ALA A 10 -5.29 6.13 -10.37
C ALA A 10 -5.48 4.87 -11.22
N ASN A 11 -4.39 4.27 -11.67
CA ASN A 11 -4.43 2.95 -12.29
C ASN A 11 -4.16 1.87 -11.22
N PRO A 12 -5.17 1.05 -10.84
CA PRO A 12 -5.04 0.08 -9.75
C PRO A 12 -3.94 -0.95 -10.01
N ILE A 13 -3.78 -1.37 -11.27
CA ILE A 13 -2.78 -2.36 -11.67
C ILE A 13 -1.38 -1.77 -11.54
N LEU A 14 -1.20 -0.52 -11.97
CA LEU A 14 0.08 0.19 -11.83
C LEU A 14 0.47 0.33 -10.35
N LEU A 15 -0.48 0.69 -9.49
CA LEU A 15 -0.25 0.82 -8.04
C LEU A 15 0.14 -0.50 -7.39
N ALA A 16 -0.52 -1.59 -7.78
CA ALA A 16 -0.20 -2.94 -7.31
C ALA A 16 1.21 -3.39 -7.77
N ILE A 17 1.51 -3.20 -9.05
CA ILE A 17 2.82 -3.51 -9.64
C ILE A 17 3.93 -2.72 -8.93
N LEU A 18 3.72 -1.44 -8.68
CA LEU A 18 4.70 -0.61 -7.99
C LEU A 18 4.95 -1.04 -6.56
N ASN A 19 3.96 -1.63 -5.88
CA ASN A 19 4.14 -2.20 -4.55
C ASN A 19 4.78 -3.60 -4.55
N CYS A 20 4.70 -4.34 -5.67
CA CYS A 20 5.20 -5.71 -5.76
C CYS A 20 6.60 -5.80 -6.42
N LEU A 21 6.84 -5.05 -7.49
CA LEU A 21 7.97 -5.28 -8.41
C LEU A 21 9.15 -4.32 -8.22
N VAL A 22 9.00 -3.23 -7.46
CA VAL A 22 10.10 -2.30 -7.15
C VAL A 22 10.90 -2.83 -5.95
N CYS A 23 11.44 -4.05 -6.03
CA CYS A 23 12.32 -4.64 -5.02
C CYS A 23 11.78 -4.58 -3.57
N GLY A 24 10.46 -4.69 -3.37
CA GLY A 24 9.86 -4.59 -2.04
C GLY A 24 9.67 -3.16 -1.50
N ILE A 25 9.89 -2.15 -2.33
CA ILE A 25 9.55 -0.76 -2.03
C ILE A 25 8.07 -0.57 -2.36
N PRO A 26 7.21 -0.23 -1.39
CA PRO A 26 5.80 0.01 -1.65
C PRO A 26 5.58 1.40 -2.28
N ALA A 27 6.07 1.57 -3.50
CA ALA A 27 6.01 2.82 -4.26
C ALA A 27 4.57 3.27 -4.60
N GLY A 28 3.63 2.34 -4.69
CA GLY A 28 2.21 2.61 -4.90
C GLY A 28 1.59 3.46 -3.79
N TYR A 29 1.95 3.25 -2.52
CA TYR A 29 1.44 4.08 -1.41
C TYR A 29 1.94 5.52 -1.50
N PHE A 30 3.21 5.72 -1.87
CA PHE A 30 3.75 7.06 -2.09
C PHE A 30 3.04 7.76 -3.25
N MET A 31 2.74 7.04 -4.33
CA MET A 31 1.98 7.61 -5.43
C MET A 31 0.54 7.92 -5.06
N MET A 32 -0.10 7.15 -4.19
CA MET A 32 -1.44 7.49 -3.69
C MET A 32 -1.41 8.71 -2.76
N GLY A 33 -0.30 8.97 -2.08
CA GLY A 33 -0.19 10.03 -1.07
C GLY A 33 -0.22 9.49 0.37
N GLN A 34 -0.28 8.18 0.55
CA GLN A 34 -0.21 7.51 1.86
C GLN A 34 1.24 7.34 2.30
N GLN A 35 1.91 8.44 2.65
CA GLN A 35 3.35 8.45 2.95
C GLN A 35 3.71 7.57 4.15
N LYS A 36 2.91 7.61 5.23
CA LYS A 36 3.10 6.79 6.44
C LYS A 36 3.15 5.30 6.08
N LYS A 37 2.20 4.81 5.28
CA LYS A 37 2.15 3.42 4.82
C LYS A 37 3.30 3.05 3.89
N GLY A 38 3.72 3.97 3.04
CA GLY A 38 4.91 3.79 2.21
C GLY A 38 6.17 3.52 3.06
N ILE A 39 6.38 4.32 4.11
CA ILE A 39 7.53 4.18 5.01
C ILE A 39 7.44 2.87 5.80
N PHE A 40 6.30 2.60 6.44
CA PHE A 40 6.13 1.40 7.26
C PHE A 40 6.17 0.12 6.41
N GLY A 41 5.54 0.12 5.23
CA GLY A 41 5.62 -1.01 4.31
C GLY A 41 7.06 -1.32 3.88
N LEU A 42 7.87 -0.28 3.62
CA LEU A 42 9.30 -0.45 3.35
C LEU A 42 10.02 -1.11 4.54
N ILE A 43 9.78 -0.61 5.76
CA ILE A 43 10.36 -1.19 6.99
C ILE A 43 9.98 -2.67 7.12
N TYR A 44 8.70 -3.03 6.93
CA TYR A 44 8.24 -4.42 7.03
C TYR A 44 8.90 -5.32 6.00
N VAL A 45 8.96 -4.90 4.72
CA VAL A 45 9.59 -5.72 3.68
C VAL A 45 11.07 -5.94 3.98
N TRP A 46 11.81 -4.89 4.39
CA TRP A 46 13.24 -5.00 4.68
C TRP A 46 13.56 -5.80 5.94
N ILE A 47 12.76 -5.66 7.01
CA ILE A 47 12.95 -6.44 8.24
C ILE A 47 12.62 -7.92 8.00
N LEU A 48 11.61 -8.22 7.17
CA LEU A 48 11.14 -9.58 6.94
C LEU A 48 11.85 -10.29 5.78
N MET A 49 12.56 -9.57 4.91
CA MET A 49 13.30 -10.15 3.78
C MET A 49 14.33 -11.22 4.21
N PRO A 50 15.14 -11.02 5.29
CA PRO A 50 16.13 -12.02 5.73
C PRO A 50 15.50 -13.32 6.25
N PHE A 51 14.22 -13.31 6.64
CA PHE A 51 13.51 -14.47 7.16
C PHE A 51 12.94 -15.32 6.02
N MET A 52 13.83 -15.99 5.26
CA MET A 52 13.46 -16.92 4.19
C MET A 52 12.55 -16.31 3.09
N GLY A 53 12.66 -15.00 2.85
CA GLY A 53 11.85 -14.33 1.84
C GLY A 53 10.41 -14.00 2.27
N ILE A 54 10.07 -14.06 3.57
CA ILE A 54 8.75 -13.63 4.09
C ILE A 54 8.45 -12.16 3.70
N GLY A 55 9.47 -11.33 3.55
CA GLY A 55 9.33 -9.98 3.01
C GLY A 55 8.61 -9.91 1.65
N TRP A 56 8.76 -10.92 0.78
CA TRP A 56 8.05 -11.01 -0.50
C TRP A 56 6.56 -11.29 -0.31
N LEU A 57 6.18 -12.10 0.69
CA LEU A 57 4.77 -12.33 1.01
C LEU A 57 4.12 -11.02 1.49
N MET A 58 4.82 -10.23 2.30
CA MET A 58 4.34 -8.91 2.71
C MET A 58 4.23 -7.93 1.54
N ALA A 59 5.17 -7.94 0.60
CA ALA A 59 5.07 -7.14 -0.62
C ALA A 59 3.82 -7.48 -1.44
N LEU A 60 3.43 -8.76 -1.52
CA LEU A 60 2.19 -9.19 -2.16
C LEU A 60 0.95 -8.67 -1.43
N VAL A 61 0.94 -8.70 -0.09
CA VAL A 61 -0.16 -8.14 0.72
C VAL A 61 -0.30 -6.63 0.48
N PHE A 62 0.81 -5.88 0.47
CA PHE A 62 0.80 -4.44 0.19
C PHE A 62 0.40 -4.12 -1.26
N ALA A 63 0.74 -4.98 -2.22
CA ALA A 63 0.30 -4.84 -3.60
C ALA A 63 -1.21 -5.05 -3.74
N TYR A 64 -1.76 -6.05 -3.05
CA TYR A 64 -3.20 -6.32 -3.04
C TYR A 64 -3.99 -5.20 -2.35
N ASP A 65 -3.50 -4.69 -1.23
CA ASP A 65 -4.10 -3.54 -0.56
C ASP A 65 -4.11 -2.29 -1.45
N ALA A 66 -2.98 -1.97 -2.08
CA ALA A 66 -2.89 -0.87 -3.05
C ALA A 66 -3.78 -1.05 -4.28
N TYR A 67 -4.00 -2.29 -4.72
CA TYR A 67 -4.95 -2.58 -5.79
C TYR A 67 -6.39 -2.25 -5.38
N LEU A 68 -6.81 -2.62 -4.17
CA LEU A 68 -8.14 -2.33 -3.65
C LEU A 68 -8.37 -0.82 -3.46
N LEU A 69 -7.40 -0.12 -2.86
CA LEU A 69 -7.47 1.33 -2.69
C LEU A 69 -7.41 2.05 -4.04
N GLY A 70 -6.59 1.56 -4.96
CA GLY A 70 -6.51 2.06 -6.33
C GLY A 70 -7.84 1.92 -7.08
N GLN A 71 -8.57 0.82 -6.90
CA GLN A 71 -9.89 0.65 -7.51
C GLN A 71 -10.91 1.67 -7.00
N LYS A 72 -10.91 1.97 -5.71
CA LYS A 72 -11.75 3.03 -5.13
C LYS A 72 -11.40 4.40 -5.70
N LEU A 73 -10.11 4.71 -5.78
CA LEU A 73 -9.66 5.97 -6.39
C LEU A 73 -10.06 6.06 -7.87
N ALA A 74 -9.96 4.96 -8.61
CA ALA A 74 -10.37 4.87 -10.01
C ALA A 74 -11.89 4.95 -10.22
N SER A 75 -12.70 4.50 -9.24
CA SER A 75 -14.17 4.68 -9.26
C SER A 75 -14.60 6.11 -8.91
N GLY A 76 -13.66 6.99 -8.59
CA GLY A 76 -13.92 8.37 -8.18
C GLY A 76 -14.25 8.51 -6.68
N GLU A 77 -14.09 7.44 -5.89
CA GLU A 77 -14.21 7.49 -4.44
C GLU A 77 -12.97 8.12 -3.81
N SER A 78 -13.16 8.74 -2.65
CA SER A 78 -12.06 9.19 -1.81
C SER A 78 -11.60 8.08 -0.88
N VAL A 79 -10.30 8.01 -0.66
CA VAL A 79 -9.67 7.05 0.26
C VAL A 79 -9.00 7.82 1.38
N GLY A 80 -9.19 7.40 2.63
CA GLY A 80 -8.50 8.00 3.76
C GLY A 80 -6.99 7.71 3.75
N GLU A 81 -6.17 8.62 4.27
CA GLU A 81 -4.72 8.42 4.36
C GLU A 81 -4.33 7.12 5.11
N SER A 82 -5.08 6.76 6.15
CA SER A 82 -4.90 5.52 6.92
C SER A 82 -5.80 4.36 6.46
N GLU A 83 -6.66 4.54 5.46
CA GLU A 83 -7.63 3.52 5.04
C GLU A 83 -6.96 2.34 4.34
N ASN A 84 -7.21 1.12 4.84
CA ASN A 84 -6.72 -0.12 4.25
C ASN A 84 -7.85 -0.81 3.47
N GLY A 85 -7.50 -1.42 2.34
CA GLY A 85 -8.36 -2.41 1.68
C GLY A 85 -8.25 -3.79 2.34
N VAL A 86 -7.17 -4.06 3.07
CA VAL A 86 -6.94 -5.32 3.78
C VAL A 86 -6.97 -5.11 5.29
N ASP A 87 -7.94 -5.73 5.98
CA ASP A 87 -8.15 -5.57 7.43
C ASP A 87 -6.94 -5.97 8.28
N PHE A 88 -6.20 -7.00 7.83
CA PHE A 88 -4.97 -7.45 8.49
C PHE A 88 -3.97 -6.31 8.67
N LEU A 89 -3.86 -5.39 7.71
CA LEU A 89 -2.94 -4.26 7.80
C LEU A 89 -3.31 -3.30 8.93
N GLY A 90 -4.60 -3.17 9.27
CA GLY A 90 -5.03 -2.34 10.40
C GLY A 90 -4.49 -2.80 11.76
N MET A 91 -3.98 -4.03 11.87
CA MET A 91 -3.33 -4.55 13.08
C MET A 91 -1.84 -4.18 13.15
N LEU A 92 -1.25 -3.69 12.05
CA LEU A 92 0.17 -3.37 11.96
C LEU A 92 0.43 -1.89 12.28
N PRO A 93 1.43 -1.61 13.13
CA PRO A 93 1.93 -0.25 13.32
C PRO A 93 2.19 0.46 11.99
N GLY A 94 1.63 1.66 11.84
CA GLY A 94 1.82 2.48 10.64
C GLY A 94 0.72 2.38 9.59
N PHE A 95 -0.16 1.39 9.74
CA PHE A 95 -1.34 1.18 8.89
C PHE A 95 -2.66 1.44 9.64
N ASN A 96 -2.57 1.79 10.92
CA ASN A 96 -3.65 2.27 11.78
C ASN A 96 -3.65 3.79 11.99
#